data_AF-A0A959Y2Q5-F1
#
_entry.id   AF-A0A959Y2Q5-F1
#
_cell.length_a   1.000
_cell.length_b   1.000
_cell.length_c   1.000
_cell.angle_alpha   90.00
_cell.angle_beta   90.00
_cell.angle_gamma   90.00
#
_symmetry.space_group_name_H-M   'P 1'
#
loop_
_entity.id
_entity.type
_entity.pdbx_description
1 polymer ?
#
loop_
_entity_poly.entity_id
_entity_poly.type
_entity_poly.pdbx_seq_one_letter_code
_entity_poly.pdbx_strand_id
1 'polypeptide(L)'
;LNLFAGAMVIFVAYEGFELIANAAPDIVSPKRNIPRAYNIAVVFVMLLYVVIAIVTVGSLAFDRVAQAQDYVLAEAARPVLGQAGFTIITIA
;
A
#
# COMPACT_ATOMS: atom_id res chain seq x y z
N LEU A 1 10.05 1.56 21.22
CA LEU A 1 10.22 2.71 20.30
C LEU A 1 10.04 2.30 18.83
N ASN A 2 10.72 1.26 18.36
CA ASN A 2 10.74 0.87 16.93
C ASN A 2 9.36 0.54 16.33
N LEU A 3 8.46 -0.08 17.11
CA LEU A 3 7.08 -0.35 16.65
C LEU A 3 6.29 0.94 16.37
N PHE A 4 6.41 1.93 17.25
CA PHE A 4 5.76 3.22 17.08
C PHE A 4 6.35 4.01 15.93
N ALA A 5 7.68 3.94 15.74
CA ALA A 5 8.34 4.53 14.57
C ALA A 5 7.81 3.94 13.26
N GLY A 6 7.70 2.61 13.17
CA GLY A 6 7.10 1.94 12.01
C GLY A 6 5.63 2.33 11.78
N ALA A 7 4.83 2.43 12.84
CA ALA A 7 3.44 2.87 12.75
C ALA A 7 3.31 4.30 12.23
N MET A 8 4.21 5.22 12.61
CA MET A 8 4.26 6.58 12.08
C MET A 8 4.61 6.61 10.59
N VAL A 9 5.53 5.76 10.13
CA VAL A 9 5.83 5.64 8.69
C VAL A 9 4.62 5.13 7.91
N ILE A 10 3.90 4.14 8.45
CA ILE A 10 2.68 3.62 7.83
C ILE A 10 1.58 4.68 7.75
N PHE A 11 1.47 5.57 8.74
CA PHE A 11 0.49 6.66 8.71
C PHE A 11 0.64 7.54 7.45
N VAL A 12 1.88 7.84 7.04
CA VAL A 12 2.17 8.62 5.82
C VAL A 12 1.64 7.93 4.56
N ALA A 13 1.60 6.59 4.53
CA ALA A 13 1.05 5.84 3.40
C ALA A 13 -0.47 6.07 3.20
N TYR A 14 -1.16 6.64 4.18
CA TYR A 14 -2.58 6.97 4.12
C TYR A 14 -2.87 8.45 3.79
N GLU A 15 -1.88 9.26 3.38
CA GLU A 15 -2.07 10.69 3.07
C GLU A 15 -2.88 11.00 1.79
N GLY A 16 -3.56 10.03 1.17
CA GLY A 16 -4.42 10.26 -0.02
C GLY A 16 -5.84 10.75 0.28
N PHE A 17 -6.24 10.83 1.55
CA PHE A 17 -7.62 11.11 1.97
C PHE A 17 -8.11 12.54 1.71
N GLU A 18 -7.18 13.48 1.56
CA GLU A 18 -7.49 14.87 1.22
C GLU A 18 -8.11 15.02 -0.16
N LEU A 19 -7.79 14.11 -1.10
CA LEU A 19 -8.37 14.11 -2.45
C LEU A 19 -9.91 13.92 -2.40
N ILE A 20 -10.39 13.10 -1.47
CA ILE A 20 -11.84 12.89 -1.25
C ILE A 20 -12.49 14.18 -0.72
N ALA A 21 -11.80 14.89 0.18
CA ALA A 21 -12.29 16.17 0.72
C ALA A 21 -12.32 17.26 -0.35
N ASN A 22 -11.28 17.33 -1.18
CA ASN A 22 -11.18 18.28 -2.29
C ASN A 22 -12.23 18.03 -3.37
N ALA A 23 -12.56 16.76 -3.64
CA ALA A 23 -13.61 16.37 -4.57
C ALA A 23 -15.03 16.39 -3.96
N ALA A 24 -15.18 16.65 -2.66
CA ALA A 24 -16.46 16.63 -1.96
C ALA A 24 -17.58 17.46 -2.61
N PRO A 25 -17.32 18.67 -3.16
CA PRO A 25 -18.35 19.46 -3.82
C PRO A 25 -18.94 18.80 -5.07
N ASP A 26 -18.14 17.99 -5.77
CA ASP A 26 -18.51 17.35 -7.04
C ASP A 26 -19.09 15.94 -6.84
N ILE A 27 -19.08 15.43 -5.60
CA ILE A 27 -19.62 14.11 -5.27
C ILE A 27 -21.15 14.14 -5.23
N VAL A 28 -21.78 13.34 -6.08
CA VAL A 28 -23.23 13.10 -6.06
C VAL A 28 -23.65 12.56 -4.69
N SER A 29 -24.71 13.11 -4.09
CA SER A 29 -25.22 12.71 -2.76
C SER A 29 -24.13 12.72 -1.66
N PRO A 30 -23.49 13.87 -1.38
CA PRO A 30 -22.29 13.95 -0.56
C PRO A 30 -22.49 13.45 0.87
N LYS A 31 -23.65 13.70 1.48
CA LYS A 31 -24.01 13.20 2.83
C LYS A 31 -23.93 11.67 2.97
N ARG A 32 -24.11 10.93 1.87
CA ARG A 32 -24.07 9.46 1.85
C ARG A 32 -22.77 8.94 1.26
N ASN A 33 -22.29 9.57 0.19
CA ASN A 33 -21.17 9.04 -0.58
C ASN A 33 -19.80 9.44 -0.03
N ILE A 34 -19.65 10.59 0.63
CA ILE A 34 -18.38 10.96 1.26
C ILE A 34 -18.02 9.99 2.40
N PRO A 35 -18.90 9.69 3.38
CA PRO A 35 -18.58 8.71 4.41
C PRO A 35 -18.28 7.31 3.86
N ARG A 36 -18.97 6.91 2.79
CA ARG A 36 -18.72 5.63 2.11
C ARG A 36 -17.39 5.60 1.39
N ALA A 37 -17.02 6.68 0.72
CA ALA A 37 -15.74 6.80 0.03
C ALA A 37 -14.58 6.64 1.03
N TYR A 38 -14.64 7.33 2.17
CA TYR A 38 -13.65 7.17 3.23
C TYR A 38 -13.59 5.74 3.76
N ASN A 39 -14.72 5.16 4.16
CA ASN A 39 -14.74 3.81 4.73
C ASN A 39 -14.24 2.75 3.75
N ILE A 40 -14.69 2.81 2.50
CA ILE A 40 -14.27 1.85 1.46
C ILE A 40 -12.78 2.03 1.18
N ALA A 41 -12.30 3.26 1.00
CA ALA A 41 -10.89 3.52 0.72
C ALA A 41 -9.99 3.03 1.87
N VAL A 42 -10.31 3.38 3.12
CA VAL A 42 -9.53 2.97 4.30
C VAL A 42 -9.48 1.45 4.41
N VAL A 43 -10.63 0.77 4.37
CA VAL A 43 -10.69 -0.69 4.53
C VAL A 43 -9.99 -1.39 3.38
N PHE A 44 -10.20 -0.93 2.15
CA PHE A 44 -9.57 -1.51 0.97
C PHE A 44 -8.04 -1.39 1.03
N VAL A 45 -7.52 -0.18 1.29
CA VAL A 45 -6.07 0.07 1.38
C VAL A 45 -5.45 -0.68 2.55
N MET A 46 -6.14 -0.75 3.70
CA MET A 46 -5.69 -1.55 4.84
C MET A 46 -5.52 -3.02 4.48
N LEU A 47 -6.53 -3.63 3.86
CA LEU A 47 -6.46 -5.03 3.44
C LEU A 47 -5.37 -5.23 2.40
N LEU A 48 -5.24 -4.32 1.44
CA LEU A 48 -4.20 -4.36 0.42
C LEU A 48 -2.79 -4.35 1.04
N TYR A 49 -2.52 -3.43 1.98
CA TYR A 49 -1.23 -3.36 2.65
C TYR A 49 -0.93 -4.58 3.51
N VAL A 50 -1.93 -5.16 4.19
CA VAL A 50 -1.76 -6.41 4.93
C VAL A 50 -1.40 -7.55 3.98
N VAL A 51 -2.09 -7.67 2.84
CA VAL A 51 -1.78 -8.70 1.82
C VAL A 51 -0.36 -8.52 1.29
N ILE A 52 0.03 -7.30 0.95
CA ILE A 52 1.38 -6.99 0.48
C ILE A 52 2.42 -7.39 1.54
N ALA A 53 2.21 -7.03 2.80
CA ALA A 53 3.13 -7.39 3.89
C ALA A 53 3.27 -8.91 4.05
N ILE A 54 2.16 -9.65 3.98
CA ILE A 54 2.17 -11.12 4.04
C ILE A 54 2.96 -11.70 2.87
N VAL A 55 2.73 -11.22 1.65
CA VAL A 55 3.44 -11.69 0.45
C VAL A 55 4.93 -11.39 0.54
N THR A 56 5.31 -10.17 0.94
CA THR A 56 6.71 -9.75 1.03
C THR A 56 7.47 -10.54 2.10
N VAL A 57 6.95 -10.61 3.33
CA VAL A 57 7.61 -11.32 4.43
C VAL A 57 7.56 -12.85 4.26
N GLY A 58 6.53 -13.36 3.59
CA GLY A 58 6.41 -14.77 3.25
C GLY A 58 7.33 -15.23 2.11
N SER A 59 7.72 -14.31 1.21
CA SER A 59 8.52 -14.64 0.01
C SER A 59 10.01 -14.33 0.17
N LEU A 60 10.39 -13.39 1.03
CA LEU A 60 11.78 -12.93 1.19
C LEU A 60 12.22 -12.97 2.66
N ALA A 61 13.48 -13.36 2.88
CA ALA A 61 14.11 -13.21 4.19
C ALA A 61 14.34 -11.73 4.53
N PHE A 62 14.32 -11.38 5.82
CA PHE A 62 14.38 -9.99 6.28
C PHE A 62 15.63 -9.23 5.83
N ASP A 63 16.76 -9.91 5.68
CA ASP A 63 18.01 -9.36 5.15
C ASP A 63 17.86 -8.94 3.68
N ARG A 64 17.16 -9.74 2.88
CA ARG A 64 16.86 -9.43 1.47
C ARG A 64 15.88 -8.27 1.35
N VAL A 65 14.87 -8.22 2.23
CA VAL A 65 13.95 -7.08 2.33
C VAL A 65 14.72 -5.78 2.62
N ALA A 66 15.68 -5.81 3.54
CA ALA A 66 16.50 -4.63 3.86
C ALA A 66 17.43 -4.22 2.71
N GLN A 67 18.04 -5.18 2.01
CA GLN A 67 18.91 -4.90 0.86
C GLN A 67 18.13 -4.34 -0.35
N ALA A 68 16.88 -4.76 -0.52
CA ALA A 68 16.02 -4.36 -1.63
C ALA A 68 14.95 -3.33 -1.22
N GLN A 69 15.15 -2.57 -0.14
CA GLN A 69 14.12 -1.70 0.44
C GLN A 69 13.42 -0.76 -0.58
N ASP A 70 14.17 -0.24 -1.56
CA ASP A 70 13.67 0.71 -2.55
C ASP A 70 12.81 0.05 -3.65
N TYR A 71 12.93 -1.27 -3.83
CA TYR A 71 12.25 -2.05 -4.89
C TYR A 71 11.73 -3.39 -4.37
N VAL A 72 11.41 -3.46 -3.08
CA VAL A 72 11.13 -4.71 -2.36
C VAL A 72 9.94 -5.47 -2.94
N LEU A 73 8.96 -4.76 -3.50
CA LEU A 73 7.80 -5.38 -4.13
C LEU A 73 8.16 -6.09 -5.44
N ALA A 74 9.07 -5.52 -6.23
CA ALA A 74 9.57 -6.16 -7.44
C ALA A 74 10.37 -7.43 -7.07
N GLU A 75 11.24 -7.35 -6.05
CA GLU A 75 12.00 -8.51 -5.56
C GLU A 75 11.08 -9.58 -4.99
N ALA A 76 10.02 -9.20 -4.26
CA ALA A 76 9.04 -10.14 -3.70
C ALA A 76 8.19 -10.82 -4.77
N ALA A 77 8.02 -10.19 -5.94
CA ALA A 77 7.31 -10.77 -7.08
C ALA A 77 8.16 -11.79 -7.87
N ARG A 78 9.50 -11.76 -7.77
CA ARG A 78 10.40 -12.67 -8.51
C ARG A 78 10.09 -14.15 -8.31
N PRO A 79 9.89 -14.67 -7.07
CA PRO A 79 9.64 -16.10 -6.86
C PRO A 79 8.32 -16.58 -7.47
N VAL A 80 7.32 -15.69 -7.60
CA VAL A 80 5.96 -16.04 -8.05
C VAL A 80 5.76 -15.77 -9.54
N LEU A 81 6.26 -14.64 -10.04
CA LEU A 81 6.04 -14.15 -11.40
C LEU A 81 7.29 -14.23 -12.30
N GLY A 82 8.43 -14.66 -11.75
CA GLY A 82 9.69 -14.74 -12.48
C GLY A 82 10.25 -13.38 -12.92
N GLN A 83 11.18 -13.41 -13.87
CA GLN A 83 11.83 -12.21 -14.39
C GLN A 83 10.85 -11.24 -15.08
N ALA A 84 9.75 -11.76 -15.63
CA ALA A 84 8.72 -10.97 -16.27
C ALA A 84 8.01 -10.06 -15.26
N GLY A 85 7.55 -10.61 -14.13
CA GLY A 85 6.91 -9.81 -13.06
C GLY A 85 7.85 -8.80 -12.44
N PHE A 86 9.12 -9.16 -12.24
CA PHE A 86 10.14 -8.23 -11.76
C PHE A 86 10.30 -7.02 -12.69
N THR A 87 10.44 -7.28 -13.99
CA THR A 87 10.70 -6.23 -14.98
C THR A 87 9.52 -5.27 -15.12
N ILE A 88 8.29 -5.78 -15.11
CA ILE A 88 7.09 -4.95 -15.20
C ILE A 88 6.99 -4.00 -14.01
N ILE A 89 7.16 -4.51 -12.79
CA ILE A 89 7.03 -3.70 -11.55
C ILE A 89 8.19 -2.70 -11.42
N THR A 90 9.38 -3.04 -11.91
CA THR A 90 10.54 -2.14 -11.84
C THR A 90 10.45 -0.97 -12.82
N ILE A 91 9.77 -1.14 -13.95
CA ILE A 91 9.64 -0.11 -14.99
C ILE A 91 8.43 0.80 -14.77
N ALA A 92 7.34 0.25 -14.18
CA ALA A 92 6.12 0.99 -13.87
C ALA A 92 6.32 2.01 -12.75
#